data_AF-A0AAE0L870-F1
#
_entry.id   AF-A0AAE0L870-F1
#
_cell.length_a   1.000
_cell.length_b   1.000
_cell.length_c   1.000
_cell.angle_alpha   90.00
_cell.angle_beta   90.00
_cell.angle_gamma   90.00
#
_symmetry.space_group_name_H-M   'P 1'
#
loop_
_entity.id
_entity.type
_entity.pdbx_description
1 polymer ?
#
loop_
_entity_poly.entity_id
_entity_poly.type
_entity_poly.pdbx_seq_one_letter_code
_entity_poly.pdbx_strand_id
1 'polypeptide(L)'
;DQELGGQLRVLVLLLLLRLVVVSQLAPAGSDQERDGHLRVLLVPAGPVAGFAAAAAAAAALAHASAAAAAAAAAAAAAAVAAAVAADQLRVLLLVLLLLLVLVWLLVLLVLLLLLLVVLLPVPAGPAAGLAAAAAAAAALAHASAAAAAAAAAAAADAGPAAAAGAGAFLGHACWPGHGAYPVNWGMHLAPGHGAL
;
A
#
# COMPACT_ATOMS: atom_id res chain seq x y z
N ASP A 1 -3.12 10.99 10.85
CA ASP A 1 -3.55 11.32 12.23
C ASP A 1 -4.24 10.20 13.01
N GLN A 2 -5.14 9.38 12.44
CA GLN A 2 -5.82 8.33 13.23
C GLN A 2 -4.91 7.20 13.74
N GLU A 3 -3.86 6.79 13.01
CA GLU A 3 -2.95 5.74 13.47
C GLU A 3 -2.06 6.16 14.65
N LEU A 4 -1.60 7.42 14.67
CA LEU A 4 -0.83 7.98 15.78
C LEU A 4 -1.65 8.01 17.07
N GLY A 5 -2.97 8.25 16.96
CA GLY A 5 -3.88 8.18 18.11
C GLY A 5 -4.00 6.78 18.69
N GLY A 6 -3.96 5.73 17.86
CA GLY A 6 -4.00 4.34 18.29
C GLY A 6 -2.73 3.92 19.04
N GLN A 7 -1.56 4.21 18.45
CA GLN A 7 -0.28 3.88 19.07
C GLN A 7 -0.05 4.62 20.39
N LEU A 8 -0.44 5.91 20.47
CA LEU A 8 -0.32 6.68 21.70
C LEU A 8 -1.18 6.08 22.83
N ARG A 9 -2.39 5.59 22.53
CA ARG A 9 -3.26 4.94 23.53
C ARG A 9 -2.66 3.65 24.06
N VAL A 10 -2.08 2.82 23.18
CA VAL A 10 -1.40 1.58 23.60
C VAL A 10 -0.18 1.89 24.46
N LEU A 11 0.59 2.91 24.08
CA LEU A 11 1.79 3.32 24.82
C LEU A 11 1.43 3.88 26.20
N VAL A 12 0.37 4.70 26.30
CA VAL A 12 -0.17 5.20 27.57
C VAL A 12 -0.68 4.04 28.45
N LEU A 13 -1.39 3.08 27.88
CA LEU A 13 -1.86 1.88 28.61
C LEU A 13 -0.69 1.04 29.15
N LEU A 14 0.35 0.81 28.34
CA LEU A 14 1.55 0.10 28.78
C LEU A 14 2.30 0.86 29.89
N LEU A 15 2.36 2.19 29.79
CA LEU A 15 3.02 3.04 30.79
C LEU A 15 2.26 3.03 32.12
N LEU A 16 0.93 3.11 32.06
CA LEU A 16 0.06 2.97 33.25
C LEU A 16 0.17 1.58 33.88
N LEU A 17 0.15 0.52 33.07
CA LEU A 17 0.32 -0.85 33.56
C LEU A 17 1.68 -1.01 34.26
N ARG A 18 2.76 -0.49 33.66
CA ARG A 18 4.10 -0.54 34.25
C ARG A 18 4.15 0.27 35.54
N LEU A 19 3.49 1.43 35.60
CA LEU A 19 3.43 2.25 36.82
C LEU A 19 2.70 1.50 37.94
N VAL A 20 1.56 0.86 37.65
CA VAL A 20 0.82 0.04 38.62
C VAL A 20 1.66 -1.13 39.10
N VAL A 21 2.35 -1.85 38.20
CA VAL A 21 3.23 -2.96 38.59
C VAL A 21 4.38 -2.47 39.47
N VAL A 22 5.01 -1.34 39.13
CA VAL A 22 6.09 -0.75 39.94
C VAL A 22 5.59 -0.27 41.30
N SER A 23 4.38 0.30 41.38
CA SER A 23 3.76 0.70 42.65
C SER A 23 3.37 -0.49 43.54
N GLN A 24 3.05 -1.64 42.95
CA GLN A 24 2.76 -2.88 43.69
C GLN A 24 4.03 -3.65 44.08
N LEU A 25 5.11 -3.50 43.31
CA LEU A 25 6.42 -4.09 43.61
C LEU A 25 7.31 -3.19 44.46
N ALA A 26 6.97 -1.92 44.67
CA ALA A 26 7.61 -1.08 45.65
C ALA A 26 7.36 -1.74 47.01
N PRO A 27 8.34 -2.49 47.57
CA PRO A 27 8.13 -3.15 48.83
C PRO A 27 7.94 -2.04 49.84
N ALA A 28 6.82 -2.07 50.57
CA ALA A 28 6.66 -1.28 51.78
C ALA A 28 7.97 -1.44 52.56
N GLY A 29 8.66 -0.31 52.74
CA GLY A 29 10.04 -0.25 53.20
C GLY A 29 10.29 -1.26 54.29
N SER A 30 11.33 -2.05 54.06
CA SER A 30 11.95 -2.95 55.01
C SER A 30 12.38 -2.18 56.26
N ASP A 31 11.46 -1.96 57.19
CA ASP A 31 11.77 -1.75 58.61
C ASP A 31 11.96 -3.12 59.31
N GLN A 32 12.56 -4.07 58.59
CA GLN A 32 12.94 -5.40 59.09
C GLN A 32 14.44 -5.43 59.41
N GLU A 33 14.97 -4.33 59.94
CA GLU A 33 16.35 -4.27 60.46
C GLU A 33 16.42 -3.57 61.82
N ARG A 34 15.35 -3.67 62.62
CA ARG A 34 15.38 -3.35 64.04
C ARG A 34 14.56 -4.38 64.81
N ASP A 35 15.12 -5.56 65.03
CA ASP A 35 14.90 -6.32 66.27
C ASP A 35 15.78 -7.57 66.32
N GLY A 36 17.10 -7.34 66.31
CA GLY A 36 17.91 -8.06 67.28
C GLY A 36 17.55 -7.50 68.66
N HIS A 37 17.13 -8.36 69.60
CA HIS A 37 17.08 -8.08 71.04
C HIS A 37 15.81 -7.49 71.71
N LEU A 38 14.61 -7.59 71.15
CA LEU A 38 13.41 -7.46 72.00
C LEU A 38 13.14 -8.77 72.75
N ARG A 39 13.86 -8.90 73.87
CA ARG A 39 13.62 -9.89 74.92
C ARG A 39 12.13 -9.90 75.26
N VAL A 40 11.54 -11.07 75.11
CA VAL A 40 10.23 -11.46 75.62
C VAL A 40 10.19 -11.22 77.14
N LEU A 41 9.86 -10.00 77.54
CA LEU A 41 9.39 -9.70 78.88
C LEU A 41 7.90 -10.02 78.88
N LEU A 42 7.57 -11.23 79.36
CA LEU A 42 6.21 -11.60 79.73
C LEU A 42 5.73 -10.61 80.81
N VAL A 43 5.07 -9.54 80.38
CA VAL A 43 4.33 -8.64 81.27
C VAL A 43 2.96 -9.29 81.54
N PRO A 44 2.54 -9.42 82.81
CA PRO A 44 1.32 -10.14 83.18
C PRO A 44 0.04 -9.42 82.73
N ALA A 45 -0.97 -10.23 82.45
CA ALA A 45 -2.25 -9.92 81.83
C ALA A 45 -3.11 -8.92 82.62
N GLY A 46 -3.11 -7.66 82.15
CA GLY A 46 -4.20 -6.70 82.36
C GLY A 46 -5.18 -6.68 81.17
N PRO A 47 -6.15 -5.76 81.08
CA PRO A 47 -7.20 -5.68 80.05
C PRO A 47 -6.72 -5.34 78.62
N VAL A 48 -5.53 -5.81 78.23
CA VAL A 48 -4.93 -5.65 76.90
C VAL A 48 -5.42 -6.65 75.85
N ALA A 49 -6.26 -7.62 76.24
CA ALA A 49 -6.87 -8.58 75.30
C ALA A 49 -7.69 -7.89 74.19
N GLY A 50 -8.25 -6.70 74.45
CA GLY A 50 -8.97 -5.91 73.45
C GLY A 50 -8.08 -5.37 72.32
N PHE A 51 -6.83 -5.00 72.62
CA PHE A 51 -5.92 -4.44 71.62
C PHE A 51 -5.37 -5.49 70.66
N ALA A 52 -5.10 -6.70 71.13
CA ALA A 52 -4.68 -7.81 70.26
C ALA A 52 -5.80 -8.22 69.29
N ALA A 53 -7.06 -8.27 69.76
CA ALA A 53 -8.21 -8.54 68.90
C ALA A 53 -8.43 -7.43 67.86
N ALA A 54 -8.26 -6.17 68.24
CA ALA A 54 -8.35 -5.03 67.31
C ALA A 54 -7.25 -5.05 66.25
N ALA A 55 -6.02 -5.39 66.61
CA ALA A 55 -4.90 -5.53 65.67
C ALA A 55 -5.13 -6.68 64.68
N ALA A 56 -5.61 -7.84 65.15
CA ALA A 56 -5.96 -8.96 64.29
C ALA A 56 -7.10 -8.61 63.31
N ALA A 57 -8.12 -7.88 63.77
CA ALA A 57 -9.20 -7.41 62.93
C ALA A 57 -8.72 -6.42 61.85
N ALA A 58 -7.82 -5.48 62.21
CA ALA A 58 -7.23 -4.55 61.25
C ALA A 58 -6.39 -5.26 60.19
N ALA A 59 -5.59 -6.27 60.59
CA ALA A 59 -4.82 -7.08 59.66
C ALA A 59 -5.72 -7.88 58.71
N ALA A 60 -6.80 -8.48 59.22
CA ALA A 60 -7.77 -9.19 58.39
C ALA A 60 -8.45 -8.26 57.37
N LEU A 61 -8.78 -7.03 57.77
CA LEU A 61 -9.40 -6.04 56.90
C LEU A 61 -8.43 -5.53 55.84
N ALA A 62 -7.15 -5.34 56.19
CA ALA A 62 -6.10 -5.03 55.24
C ALA A 62 -5.92 -6.16 54.21
N HIS A 63 -5.87 -7.42 54.65
CA HIS A 63 -5.80 -8.57 53.73
C HIS A 63 -7.03 -8.66 52.82
N ALA A 64 -8.24 -8.42 53.35
CA ALA A 64 -9.46 -8.41 52.55
C ALA A 64 -9.44 -7.30 51.49
N SER A 65 -8.96 -6.10 51.84
CA SER A 65 -8.82 -4.98 50.90
C SER A 65 -7.80 -5.27 49.78
N ALA A 66 -6.66 -5.90 50.13
CA ALA A 66 -5.65 -6.29 49.15
C ALA A 66 -6.18 -7.37 48.20
N ALA A 67 -6.93 -8.36 48.71
CA ALA A 67 -7.57 -9.38 47.89
C ALA A 67 -8.61 -8.78 46.94
N ALA A 68 -9.42 -7.82 47.41
CA ALA A 68 -10.40 -7.12 46.59
C ALA A 68 -9.72 -6.30 45.47
N ALA A 69 -8.62 -5.60 45.78
CA ALA A 69 -7.84 -4.86 44.79
C ALA A 69 -7.22 -5.79 43.73
N ALA A 70 -6.69 -6.94 44.14
CA ALA A 70 -6.15 -7.93 43.22
C ALA A 70 -7.23 -8.52 42.29
N ALA A 71 -8.42 -8.81 42.83
CA ALA A 71 -9.56 -9.29 42.04
C ALA A 71 -10.02 -8.24 41.02
N ALA A 72 -10.08 -6.96 41.42
CA ALA A 72 -10.41 -5.86 40.51
C ALA A 72 -9.38 -5.69 39.39
N ALA A 73 -8.08 -5.81 39.70
CA ALA A 73 -7.01 -5.76 38.70
C ALA A 73 -7.10 -6.94 37.70
N ALA A 74 -7.40 -8.14 38.18
CA ALA A 74 -7.59 -9.31 37.32
C ALA A 74 -8.80 -9.15 36.39
N ALA A 75 -9.92 -8.60 36.90
CA ALA A 75 -11.11 -8.31 36.10
C ALA A 75 -10.82 -7.25 35.02
N ALA A 76 -10.07 -6.20 35.35
CA ALA A 76 -9.66 -5.19 34.39
C ALA A 76 -8.77 -5.78 33.28
N ALA A 77 -7.80 -6.63 33.64
CA ALA A 77 -6.95 -7.31 32.66
C ALA A 77 -7.77 -8.21 31.72
N ALA A 78 -8.74 -8.96 32.25
CA ALA A 78 -9.64 -9.79 31.44
C ALA A 78 -10.50 -8.95 30.48
N ALA A 79 -11.00 -7.80 30.92
CA ALA A 79 -11.76 -6.87 30.06
C ALA A 79 -10.91 -6.31 28.92
N VAL A 80 -9.65 -5.96 29.19
CA VAL A 80 -8.70 -5.52 28.14
C VAL A 80 -8.41 -6.64 27.15
N ALA A 81 -8.18 -7.87 27.63
CA ALA A 81 -7.95 -9.03 26.76
C ALA A 81 -9.16 -9.30 25.84
N ALA A 82 -10.38 -9.21 26.38
CA ALA A 82 -11.61 -9.36 25.61
C ALA A 82 -11.77 -8.25 24.54
N ALA A 83 -11.42 -7.00 24.88
CA ALA A 83 -11.46 -5.88 23.94
C ALA A 83 -10.46 -6.07 22.78
N VAL A 84 -9.23 -6.54 23.08
CA VAL A 84 -8.22 -6.84 22.07
C VAL A 84 -8.67 -7.99 21.17
N ALA A 85 -9.24 -9.06 21.73
CA ALA A 85 -9.78 -10.18 20.95
C ALA A 85 -10.92 -9.74 20.01
N ALA A 86 -11.82 -8.88 20.50
CA ALA A 86 -12.90 -8.32 19.69
C ALA A 86 -12.35 -7.46 18.53
N ASP A 87 -11.29 -6.69 18.77
CA ASP A 87 -10.65 -5.87 17.74
C ASP A 87 -9.94 -6.74 16.69
N GLN A 88 -9.24 -7.81 17.12
CA GLN A 88 -8.66 -8.79 16.19
C GLN A 88 -9.72 -9.45 15.30
N LEU A 89 -10.89 -9.80 15.85
CA LEU A 89 -12.00 -10.33 15.06
C LEU A 89 -12.54 -9.33 14.05
N ARG A 90 -12.62 -8.03 14.41
CA ARG A 90 -13.02 -6.97 13.49
C ARG A 90 -12.04 -6.82 12.33
N VAL A 91 -10.73 -6.81 12.62
CA VAL A 91 -9.68 -6.74 11.59
C VAL A 91 -9.75 -7.96 10.67
N LEU A 92 -9.91 -9.17 11.23
CA LEU A 92 -10.05 -10.39 10.44
C LEU A 92 -11.28 -10.32 9.51
N LEU A 93 -12.42 -9.84 10.02
CA LEU A 93 -13.65 -9.68 9.24
C LEU A 93 -13.48 -8.65 8.12
N LEU A 94 -12.79 -7.52 8.38
CA LEU A 94 -12.47 -6.54 7.35
C LEU A 94 -11.57 -7.12 6.26
N VAL A 95 -10.54 -7.89 6.61
CA VAL A 95 -9.66 -8.56 5.65
C VAL A 95 -10.44 -9.57 4.81
N LEU A 96 -11.33 -10.36 5.43
CA LEU A 96 -12.18 -11.30 4.73
C LEU A 96 -13.14 -10.60 3.75
N LEU A 97 -13.74 -9.49 4.17
CA LEU A 97 -14.61 -8.67 3.33
C LEU A 97 -13.84 -8.11 2.12
N LEU A 98 -12.62 -7.58 2.36
CA LEU A 98 -11.76 -7.06 1.31
C LEU A 98 -11.40 -8.15 0.29
N LEU A 99 -11.05 -9.35 0.77
CA LEU A 99 -10.76 -10.50 -0.09
C LEU A 99 -11.98 -10.88 -0.95
N LEU A 100 -13.18 -10.87 -0.35
CA LEU A 100 -14.41 -11.16 -1.07
C LEU A 100 -14.69 -10.13 -2.18
N VAL A 101 -14.51 -8.84 -1.88
CA VAL A 101 -14.64 -7.75 -2.88
C VAL A 101 -13.62 -7.93 -4.00
N LEU A 102 -12.37 -8.29 -3.68
CA LEU A 102 -11.33 -8.51 -4.68
C LEU A 102 -11.66 -9.69 -5.60
N VAL A 103 -12.14 -10.81 -5.04
CA VAL A 103 -12.60 -11.96 -5.83
C VAL A 103 -13.76 -11.56 -6.75
N TRP A 104 -14.73 -10.80 -6.23
CA TRP A 104 -15.86 -10.32 -7.02
C TRP A 104 -15.41 -9.42 -8.18
N LEU A 105 -14.47 -8.50 -7.92
CA LEU A 105 -13.89 -7.63 -8.95
C LEU A 105 -13.16 -8.46 -10.02
N LEU A 106 -12.42 -9.48 -9.63
CA LEU A 106 -11.73 -10.38 -10.55
C LEU A 106 -12.73 -11.11 -11.46
N VAL A 107 -13.81 -11.64 -10.90
CA VAL A 107 -14.89 -12.27 -11.67
C VAL A 107 -15.51 -11.29 -12.66
N LEU A 108 -15.79 -10.05 -12.23
CA LEU A 108 -16.32 -9.01 -13.10
C LEU A 108 -15.37 -8.68 -14.24
N LEU A 109 -14.06 -8.58 -13.96
CA LEU A 109 -13.03 -8.33 -14.97
C LEU A 109 -12.97 -9.46 -16.00
N VAL A 110 -13.02 -10.72 -15.55
CA VAL A 110 -13.05 -11.88 -16.47
C VAL A 110 -14.31 -11.87 -17.32
N LEU A 111 -15.47 -11.56 -16.72
CA LEU A 111 -16.72 -11.45 -17.46
C LEU A 111 -16.68 -10.33 -18.51
N LEU A 112 -16.11 -9.17 -18.16
CA LEU A 112 -15.92 -8.06 -19.09
C LEU A 112 -14.97 -8.45 -20.23
N LEU A 113 -13.87 -9.16 -19.93
CA LEU A 113 -12.94 -9.65 -20.93
C LEU A 113 -13.64 -10.65 -21.87
N LEU A 114 -14.44 -11.56 -21.32
CA LEU A 114 -15.23 -12.50 -22.12
C LEU A 114 -16.22 -11.77 -23.03
N LEU A 115 -16.93 -10.77 -22.49
CA LEU A 115 -17.83 -9.94 -23.27
C LEU A 115 -17.08 -9.19 -24.38
N LEU A 116 -15.88 -8.68 -24.08
CA LEU A 116 -15.03 -8.01 -25.08
C LEU A 116 -14.59 -8.98 -26.17
N VAL A 117 -14.25 -10.24 -25.84
CA VAL A 117 -13.91 -11.28 -26.82
C VAL A 117 -15.10 -11.65 -27.70
N VAL A 118 -16.30 -11.71 -27.12
CA VAL A 118 -17.54 -11.98 -27.87
C VAL A 118 -17.94 -10.78 -28.74
N LEU A 119 -17.74 -9.57 -28.23
CA LEU A 119 -18.16 -8.34 -28.90
C LEU A 119 -17.14 -7.85 -29.92
N LEU A 120 -15.85 -8.15 -29.75
CA LEU A 120 -14.87 -8.00 -30.83
C LEU A 120 -15.37 -8.92 -31.95
N PRO A 121 -15.94 -8.36 -33.03
CA PRO A 121 -16.23 -9.17 -34.18
C PRO A 121 -14.88 -9.66 -34.64
N VAL A 122 -14.62 -10.96 -34.49
CA VAL A 122 -13.42 -11.58 -35.07
C VAL A 122 -13.39 -11.10 -36.51
N PRO A 123 -12.42 -10.25 -36.91
CA PRO A 123 -12.40 -9.70 -38.25
C PRO A 123 -12.44 -10.89 -39.18
N ALA A 124 -13.50 -10.97 -39.98
CA ALA A 124 -13.86 -12.17 -40.73
C ALA A 124 -12.74 -12.54 -41.70
N GLY A 125 -11.78 -13.32 -41.22
CA GLY A 125 -10.61 -13.81 -41.93
C GLY A 125 -9.66 -12.73 -42.50
N PRO A 126 -8.46 -13.16 -42.94
CA PRO A 126 -7.53 -12.31 -43.68
C PRO A 126 -8.12 -11.75 -44.99
N ALA A 127 -9.22 -12.34 -45.49
CA ALA A 127 -9.90 -11.87 -46.69
C ALA A 127 -10.50 -10.46 -46.54
N ALA A 128 -11.06 -10.13 -45.37
CA ALA A 128 -11.59 -8.78 -45.13
C ALA A 128 -10.46 -7.74 -45.00
N GLY A 129 -9.32 -8.12 -44.39
CA GLY A 129 -8.14 -7.27 -44.30
C GLY A 129 -7.50 -6.99 -45.66
N LEU A 130 -7.42 -8.01 -46.52
CA LEU A 130 -6.90 -7.87 -47.89
C LEU A 130 -7.81 -6.98 -48.75
N ALA A 131 -9.13 -7.09 -48.61
CA ALA A 131 -10.08 -6.22 -49.32
C ALA A 131 -9.95 -4.75 -48.91
N ALA A 132 -9.83 -4.47 -47.60
CA ALA A 132 -9.63 -3.11 -47.10
C ALA A 132 -8.27 -2.51 -47.54
N ALA A 133 -7.20 -3.31 -47.52
CA ALA A 133 -5.88 -2.90 -48.00
C ALA A 133 -5.88 -2.62 -49.51
N ALA A 134 -6.56 -3.45 -50.30
CA ALA A 134 -6.71 -3.24 -51.74
C ALA A 134 -7.50 -1.95 -52.06
N ALA A 135 -8.56 -1.65 -51.30
CA ALA A 135 -9.33 -0.42 -51.45
C ALA A 135 -8.50 0.84 -51.11
N ALA A 136 -7.67 0.78 -50.06
CA ALA A 136 -6.76 1.87 -49.71
C ALA A 136 -5.69 2.12 -50.79
N ALA A 137 -5.13 1.05 -51.36
CA ALA A 137 -4.17 1.14 -52.46
C ALA A 137 -4.81 1.77 -53.72
N ALA A 138 -6.05 1.40 -54.04
CA ALA A 138 -6.79 1.98 -55.15
C ALA A 138 -7.07 3.49 -54.94
N ALA A 139 -7.40 3.91 -53.71
CA ALA A 139 -7.63 5.32 -53.40
C ALA A 139 -6.34 6.18 -53.56
N LEU A 140 -5.20 5.65 -53.11
CA LEU A 140 -3.88 6.29 -53.31
C LEU A 140 -3.51 6.39 -54.79
N ALA A 141 -3.81 5.37 -55.59
CA ALA A 141 -3.60 5.40 -57.04
C ALA A 141 -4.48 6.46 -57.74
N HIS A 142 -5.72 6.65 -57.28
CA HIS A 142 -6.56 7.74 -57.80
C HIS A 142 -6.09 9.13 -57.36
N ALA A 143 -5.63 9.28 -56.12
CA ALA A 143 -5.08 10.56 -55.65
C ALA A 143 -3.81 10.96 -56.43
N SER A 144 -2.93 10.00 -56.74
CA SER A 144 -1.71 10.28 -57.52
C SER A 144 -2.03 10.60 -58.98
N ALA A 145 -2.99 9.90 -59.59
CA ALA A 145 -3.45 10.21 -60.95
C ALA A 145 -4.10 11.61 -61.02
N ALA A 146 -4.90 11.99 -60.02
CA ALA A 146 -5.50 13.32 -59.94
C ALA A 146 -4.44 14.43 -59.77
N ALA A 147 -3.43 14.19 -58.93
CA ALA A 147 -2.31 15.13 -58.76
C ALA A 147 -1.49 15.30 -60.05
N ALA A 148 -1.24 14.22 -60.78
CA ALA A 148 -0.55 14.28 -62.08
C ALA A 148 -1.37 15.04 -63.14
N ALA A 149 -2.69 14.84 -63.17
CA ALA A 149 -3.58 15.58 -64.07
C ALA A 149 -3.62 17.08 -63.75
N ALA A 150 -3.64 17.45 -62.46
CA ALA A 150 -3.58 18.85 -62.02
C ALA A 150 -2.25 19.52 -62.39
N ALA A 151 -1.13 18.80 -62.25
CA ALA A 151 0.19 19.30 -62.66
C ALA A 151 0.28 19.51 -64.19
N ALA A 152 -0.30 18.60 -64.99
CA ALA A 152 -0.36 18.74 -66.44
C ALA A 152 -1.22 19.92 -66.89
N ALA A 153 -2.37 20.15 -66.23
CA ALA A 153 -3.21 21.32 -66.50
C ALA A 153 -2.49 22.64 -66.17
N ALA A 154 -1.83 22.71 -65.01
CA ALA A 154 -1.03 23.88 -64.64
C ALA A 154 0.13 24.15 -65.63
N ALA A 155 0.74 23.10 -66.19
CA ALA A 155 1.76 23.23 -67.22
C ALA A 155 1.20 23.73 -68.57
N ALA A 156 -0.04 23.38 -68.91
CA ALA A 156 -0.70 23.89 -70.12
C ALA A 156 -1.05 25.38 -70.01
N ASP A 157 -1.47 25.84 -68.83
CA ASP A 157 -1.77 27.26 -68.56
C ASP A 157 -0.51 28.13 -68.45
N ALA A 158 0.66 27.54 -68.16
CA ALA A 158 1.92 28.29 -68.01
C ALA A 158 2.38 28.98 -69.32
N GLY A 159 1.81 28.62 -70.48
CA GLY A 159 2.07 29.25 -71.77
C GLY A 159 3.52 29.10 -72.27
N PRO A 160 3.77 29.28 -73.57
CA PRO A 160 5.11 29.11 -74.16
C PRO A 160 6.16 30.12 -73.66
N ALA A 161 5.76 31.16 -72.91
CA ALA A 161 6.64 32.19 -72.37
C ALA A 161 7.53 31.71 -71.20
N ALA A 162 7.14 30.65 -70.47
CA ALA A 162 7.94 30.09 -69.38
C ALA A 162 9.04 29.10 -69.84
N ALA A 163 8.93 28.56 -71.06
CA ALA A 163 9.88 27.58 -71.60
C ALA A 163 11.24 28.22 -71.98
N ALA A 164 11.33 29.55 -72.10
CA ALA A 164 12.57 30.26 -72.44
C ALA A 164 13.46 30.57 -71.22
N GLY A 165 12.97 30.40 -69.99
CA GLY A 165 13.70 30.78 -68.76
C GLY A 165 14.34 29.64 -67.97
N ALA A 166 13.92 28.38 -68.17
CA ALA A 166 14.32 27.25 -67.32
C ALA A 166 15.63 26.56 -67.73
N GLY A 167 16.29 27.00 -68.80
CA GLY A 167 17.58 26.46 -69.26
C GLY A 167 18.81 26.93 -68.45
N ALA A 168 18.65 27.84 -67.49
CA ALA A 168 19.77 28.55 -66.87
C ALA A 168 20.10 28.17 -65.40
N PHE A 169 19.42 27.18 -64.81
CA PHE A 169 19.68 26.74 -63.42
C PHE A 169 19.93 25.23 -63.26
N LEU A 170 20.48 24.58 -64.30
CA LEU A 170 21.20 23.30 -64.17
C LEU A 170 22.70 23.53 -63.93
N GLY A 171 23.02 24.55 -63.13
CA GLY A 171 24.37 24.84 -62.66
C GLY A 171 24.43 24.75 -61.13
N HIS A 172 25.16 23.75 -60.64
CA HIS A 172 25.67 23.66 -59.27
C HIS A 172 24.68 23.44 -58.13
N ALA A 173 24.25 22.18 -57.98
CA ALA A 173 24.25 21.54 -56.68
C ALA A 173 24.96 20.18 -56.80
N CYS A 174 26.28 20.22 -56.95
CA CYS A 174 27.12 19.14 -56.42
C CYS A 174 26.82 19.06 -54.93
N TRP A 175 26.04 18.07 -54.49
CA TRP A 175 26.17 17.58 -53.14
C TRP A 175 27.47 16.77 -53.10
N PRO A 176 28.48 17.18 -52.32
CA PRO A 176 29.70 16.42 -52.17
C PRO A 176 29.38 15.16 -51.36
N GLY A 177 30.04 14.06 -51.72
CA GLY A 177 29.80 12.76 -51.13
C GLY A 177 29.74 12.76 -49.61
N HIS A 178 28.70 12.14 -49.09
CA HIS A 178 28.81 11.39 -47.84
C HIS A 178 28.47 9.95 -48.15
N GLY A 179 29.41 9.09 -47.77
CA GLY A 179 29.45 7.70 -48.13
C GLY A 179 28.19 6.93 -47.74
N ALA A 180 28.00 5.84 -48.45
CA ALA A 180 27.23 4.71 -47.97
C ALA A 180 27.76 4.29 -46.59
N TYR A 181 27.11 4.75 -45.53
CA TYR A 181 27.11 4.03 -44.26
C TYR A 181 25.87 3.13 -44.29
N PRO A 182 26.00 1.80 -44.21
CA PRO A 182 24.87 0.99 -43.81
C PRO A 182 24.48 1.46 -42.41
N VAL A 183 23.23 1.91 -42.25
CA VAL A 183 22.67 2.20 -40.93
C VAL A 183 22.53 0.86 -40.21
N ASN A 184 23.61 0.46 -39.55
CA ASN A 184 23.64 -0.65 -38.62
C ASN A 184 22.88 -0.19 -37.36
N TRP A 185 21.62 -0.63 -37.22
CA TRP A 185 20.82 -0.47 -35.99
C TRP A 185 21.31 -1.41 -34.87
N GLY A 186 22.63 -1.54 -34.73
CA GLY A 186 23.28 -2.18 -33.60
C GLY A 186 23.26 -1.29 -32.37
N MET A 187 22.07 -1.03 -31.81
CA MET A 187 21.97 -0.63 -30.41
C MET A 187 22.07 -1.87 -29.54
N HIS A 188 23.32 -2.14 -29.17
CA HIS A 188 23.76 -2.56 -27.84
C HIS A 188 22.71 -2.28 -26.73
N LEU A 189 22.01 -3.33 -26.30
CA LEU A 189 21.54 -3.44 -24.92
C LEU A 189 22.63 -4.19 -24.16
N ALA A 190 23.53 -3.43 -23.52
CA ALA A 190 24.42 -3.99 -22.52
C ALA A 190 23.62 -4.30 -21.24
N PRO A 191 23.93 -5.42 -20.53
CA PRO A 191 23.21 -5.84 -19.35
C PRO A 191 23.69 -5.06 -18.14
N GLY A 192 22.79 -4.29 -17.51
CA GLY A 192 23.00 -3.73 -16.19
C GLY A 192 22.86 -4.83 -15.13
N HIS A 193 24.00 -5.37 -14.70
CA HIS A 193 24.15 -5.97 -13.38
C HIS A 193 24.22 -4.86 -12.32
N GLY A 194 23.50 -5.08 -11.22
CA GLY A 194 23.50 -4.27 -10.01
C GLY A 194 22.25 -4.66 -9.19
N ALA A 195 22.29 -5.76 -8.46
CA ALA A 195 22.75 -5.81 -7.06
C ALA A 195 21.82 -5.01 -6.13
N LEU A 196 20.89 -5.72 -5.49
CA LEU A 196 20.60 -5.74 -4.06
C LEU A 196 19.66 -6.91 -3.76
#